data_AF-A0AAV2JK54-F1
#
_entry.id   AF-A0AAV2JK54-F1
#
_cell.length_a   1.000
_cell.length_b   1.000
_cell.length_c   1.000
_cell.angle_alpha   90.00
_cell.angle_beta   90.00
_cell.angle_gamma   90.00
#
_symmetry.space_group_name_H-M   'P 1'
#
loop_
_entity.id
_entity.type
_entity.pdbx_description
1 polymer ?
#
loop_
_entity_poly.entity_id
_entity_poly.type
_entity_poly.pdbx_seq_one_letter_code
_entity_poly.pdbx_strand_id
1 'polypeptide(L)'
;MPTGGRIFTSFPDIFFLPEFVFGGLVWILVASTRVDAPNPLGWVMFVSIFCFVGTTLWFFIFLCGANQSSVWPALDTGYHFVAIVFYLSASVALAITTVSAGLTLQIAGAAGLPTDLFLKNYRLDIAAVVMSYLATLLYFIHTILSALRWKRS
;
A
#
# COMPACT_ATOMS: atom_id res chain seq x y z
N MET A 1 8.03 3.63 -23.30
CA MET A 1 7.38 2.84 -22.23
C MET A 1 6.32 1.92 -22.83
N PRO A 2 5.95 0.79 -22.18
CA PRO A 2 4.84 -0.03 -22.66
C PRO A 2 3.50 0.72 -22.56
N THR A 3 2.57 0.35 -23.44
CA THR A 3 1.24 0.97 -23.57
C THR A 3 0.18 -0.07 -23.87
N GLY A 4 -1.08 0.28 -23.59
CA GLY A 4 -2.21 -0.59 -23.86
C GLY A 4 -2.10 -1.93 -23.13
N GLY A 5 -2.47 -3.02 -23.80
CA GLY A 5 -2.46 -4.36 -23.20
C GLY A 5 -1.07 -4.86 -22.78
N ARG A 6 0.03 -4.25 -23.27
CA ARG A 6 1.40 -4.67 -22.92
C ARG A 6 1.74 -4.41 -21.45
N ILE A 7 0.99 -3.54 -20.77
CA ILE A 7 1.17 -3.26 -19.34
C ILE A 7 0.97 -4.51 -18.50
N PHE A 8 0.03 -5.38 -18.89
CA PHE A 8 -0.26 -6.62 -18.18
C PHE A 8 0.81 -7.70 -18.34
N THR A 9 1.79 -7.49 -19.23
CA THR A 9 2.81 -8.50 -19.56
C THR A 9 4.24 -7.96 -19.48
N SER A 10 4.41 -6.66 -19.24
CA SER A 10 5.72 -6.00 -19.25
C SER A 10 6.14 -5.66 -17.83
N PHE A 11 7.38 -6.01 -17.49
CA PHE A 11 7.99 -5.51 -16.26
C PHE A 11 8.49 -4.07 -16.47
N PRO A 12 8.32 -3.19 -15.47
CA PRO A 12 7.69 -3.44 -14.17
C PRO A 12 6.17 -3.27 -14.11
N ASP A 13 5.55 -2.79 -15.19
CA ASP A 13 4.18 -2.27 -15.19
C ASP A 13 3.10 -3.33 -14.85
N ILE A 14 3.42 -4.62 -14.93
CA ILE A 14 2.58 -5.72 -14.40
C ILE A 14 2.27 -5.56 -12.90
N PHE A 15 3.14 -4.87 -12.15
CA PHE A 15 2.97 -4.64 -10.71
C PHE A 15 1.86 -3.66 -10.35
N PHE A 16 1.36 -2.85 -11.29
CA PHE A 16 0.24 -1.94 -11.01
C PHE A 16 -1.00 -2.66 -10.47
N LEU A 17 -1.30 -3.87 -10.98
CA LEU A 17 -2.45 -4.66 -10.52
C LEU A 17 -2.32 -5.13 -9.07
N PRO A 18 -1.26 -5.86 -8.66
CA PRO A 18 -1.11 -6.26 -7.27
C PRO A 18 -0.91 -5.04 -6.34
N GLU A 19 -0.23 -3.98 -6.76
CA GLU A 19 -0.13 -2.73 -5.98
C GLU A 19 -1.50 -2.11 -5.69
N PHE A 20 -2.38 -2.08 -6.71
CA PHE A 20 -3.75 -1.63 -6.58
C PHE A 20 -4.56 -2.51 -5.63
N VAL A 21 -4.45 -3.84 -5.75
CA VAL A 21 -5.18 -4.78 -4.91
C VAL A 21 -4.73 -4.67 -3.44
N PHE A 22 -3.43 -4.79 -3.17
CA PHE A 22 -2.93 -4.76 -1.80
C PHE A 22 -3.09 -3.37 -1.17
N GLY A 23 -2.82 -2.31 -1.93
CA GLY A 23 -3.07 -0.95 -1.45
C GLY A 23 -4.56 -0.68 -1.19
N GLY A 24 -5.44 -1.22 -2.03
CA GLY A 24 -6.89 -1.20 -1.83
C GLY A 24 -7.31 -1.87 -0.53
N LEU A 25 -6.82 -3.08 -0.31
CA LEU A 25 -7.13 -3.88 0.88
C LEU A 25 -6.70 -3.18 2.17
N VAL A 26 -5.54 -2.54 2.21
CA VAL A 26 -5.03 -1.87 3.43
C VAL A 26 -6.03 -0.82 3.95
N TRP A 27 -6.46 0.12 3.11
CA TRP A 27 -7.39 1.16 3.59
C TRP A 27 -8.80 0.62 3.86
N ILE A 28 -9.27 -0.40 3.13
CA ILE A 28 -10.57 -1.04 3.40
C ILE A 28 -10.55 -1.74 4.76
N LEU A 29 -9.47 -2.47 5.07
CA LEU A 29 -9.31 -3.18 6.33
C LEU A 29 -9.21 -2.21 7.52
N VAL A 30 -8.39 -1.16 7.39
CA VAL A 30 -8.27 -0.10 8.41
C VAL A 30 -9.58 0.67 8.59
N ALA A 31 -10.30 0.98 7.50
CA ALA A 31 -11.63 1.59 7.60
C ALA A 31 -12.64 0.66 8.30
N SER A 32 -12.50 -0.66 8.14
CA SER A 32 -13.38 -1.66 8.76
C SER A 32 -13.21 -1.79 10.28
N THR A 33 -12.10 -1.30 10.85
CA THR A 33 -11.92 -1.11 12.30
C THR A 33 -12.53 0.20 12.80
N ARG A 34 -13.09 1.02 11.89
CA ARG A 34 -13.50 2.41 12.14
C ARG A 34 -12.34 3.32 12.54
N VAL A 35 -11.13 2.97 12.11
CA VAL A 35 -9.90 3.74 12.39
C VAL A 35 -9.69 3.88 13.91
N ASP A 36 -9.87 2.76 14.63
CA ASP A 36 -9.65 2.68 16.07
C ASP A 36 -8.15 2.86 16.39
N ALA A 37 -7.82 3.79 17.29
CA ALA A 37 -6.54 4.53 17.32
C ALA A 37 -6.32 5.48 16.12
N PRO A 38 -7.11 6.60 16.03
CA PRO A 38 -7.06 7.53 14.92
C PRO A 38 -5.67 8.09 14.59
N ASN A 39 -4.82 8.23 15.61
CA ASN A 39 -3.38 8.47 15.45
C ASN A 39 -2.65 7.20 15.95
N PRO A 40 -1.91 6.46 15.10
CA PRO A 40 -1.42 6.84 13.77
C PRO A 40 -2.24 6.31 12.57
N LEU A 41 -3.39 5.67 12.75
CA LEU A 41 -4.10 5.04 11.61
C LEU A 41 -4.60 6.03 10.55
N GLY A 42 -4.81 7.30 10.88
CA GLY A 42 -5.07 8.36 9.91
C GLY A 42 -3.94 8.52 8.89
N TRP A 43 -2.68 8.36 9.31
CA TRP A 43 -1.53 8.37 8.42
C TRP A 43 -1.54 7.15 7.48
N VAL A 44 -1.86 5.97 8.02
CA VAL A 44 -1.97 4.73 7.24
C VAL A 44 -3.06 4.86 6.16
N MET A 45 -4.22 5.42 6.53
CA MET A 45 -5.32 5.70 5.61
C MET A 45 -4.90 6.67 4.52
N PHE A 46 -4.27 7.79 4.88
CA PHE A 46 -3.78 8.78 3.92
C PHE A 46 -2.83 8.16 2.91
N VAL A 47 -1.78 7.48 3.38
CA VAL A 47 -0.77 6.84 2.52
C VAL A 47 -1.43 5.87 1.55
N SER A 48 -2.30 5.00 2.07
CA SER A 48 -2.87 3.92 1.28
C SER A 48 -3.86 4.43 0.24
N ILE A 49 -4.68 5.44 0.56
CA ILE A 49 -5.59 6.07 -0.41
C ILE A 49 -4.80 6.88 -1.44
N PHE A 50 -3.79 7.66 -1.01
CA PHE A 50 -2.94 8.45 -1.89
C PHE A 50 -2.27 7.57 -2.96
N CYS A 51 -1.64 6.48 -2.54
CA CYS A 51 -0.99 5.55 -3.46
C CYS A 51 -2.01 4.76 -4.29
N PHE A 52 -3.18 4.40 -3.74
CA PHE A 52 -4.22 3.74 -4.52
C PHE A 52 -4.69 4.63 -5.68
N VAL A 53 -4.99 5.91 -5.41
CA VAL A 53 -5.37 6.88 -6.44
C VAL A 53 -4.21 7.12 -7.41
N GLY A 54 -2.99 7.33 -6.91
CA GLY A 54 -1.80 7.53 -7.74
C GLY A 54 -1.55 6.37 -8.70
N THR A 55 -1.54 5.14 -8.20
CA THR A 55 -1.33 3.93 -8.99
C THR A 55 -2.46 3.73 -10.01
N THR A 56 -3.70 4.05 -9.64
CA THR A 56 -4.83 4.04 -10.57
C THR A 56 -4.63 5.03 -11.72
N LEU A 57 -4.20 6.26 -11.42
CA LEU A 57 -3.91 7.27 -12.44
C LEU A 57 -2.76 6.81 -13.35
N TRP A 58 -1.67 6.30 -12.79
CA TRP A 58 -0.54 5.77 -13.56
C TRP A 58 -0.98 4.65 -14.50
N PHE A 59 -1.74 3.69 -13.98
CA PHE A 59 -2.27 2.59 -14.75
C PHE A 59 -3.08 3.06 -15.98
N PHE A 60 -4.02 3.99 -15.80
CA PHE A 60 -4.81 4.50 -16.92
C PHE A 60 -4.02 5.36 -17.90
N ILE A 61 -3.08 6.19 -17.42
CA ILE A 61 -2.18 6.96 -18.28
C ILE A 61 -1.37 6.04 -19.20
N PHE A 62 -0.81 4.97 -18.64
CA PHE A 62 -0.03 4.00 -19.41
C PHE A 62 -0.96 3.23 -20.37
N LEU A 63 -2.15 2.86 -19.91
CA LEU A 63 -3.13 2.12 -20.71
C LEU A 63 -3.57 2.91 -21.94
N CYS A 64 -3.83 4.20 -21.78
CA CYS A 64 -4.16 5.12 -22.87
C CYS A 64 -2.94 5.53 -23.71
N GLY A 65 -1.72 5.17 -23.30
CA GLY A 65 -0.49 5.48 -24.03
C GLY A 65 -0.04 6.93 -23.91
N ALA A 66 -0.47 7.66 -22.89
CA ALA A 66 -0.06 9.05 -22.64
C ALA A 66 1.37 9.16 -22.03
N ASN A 67 2.11 8.06 -21.94
CA ASN A 67 3.40 7.91 -21.28
C ASN A 67 4.63 7.91 -22.24
N GLN A 68 4.53 8.59 -23.39
CA GLN A 68 5.54 8.47 -24.46
C GLN A 68 6.65 9.53 -24.45
N SER A 69 6.51 10.64 -23.73
CA SER A 69 7.58 11.64 -23.59
C SER A 69 8.77 11.15 -22.76
N SER A 70 9.95 11.73 -22.96
CA SER A 70 11.20 11.35 -22.30
C SER A 70 11.22 11.53 -20.78
N VAL A 71 10.29 12.30 -20.22
CA VAL A 71 10.20 12.55 -18.77
C VAL A 71 9.56 11.38 -17.99
N TRP A 72 8.79 10.52 -18.66
CA TRP A 72 8.02 9.46 -17.99
C TRP A 72 8.87 8.46 -17.21
N PRO A 73 10.04 7.99 -17.67
CA PRO A 73 10.90 7.10 -16.88
C PRO A 73 11.33 7.70 -15.53
N ALA A 74 11.59 9.00 -15.50
CA ALA A 74 11.94 9.70 -14.27
C ALA A 74 10.73 9.84 -13.34
N LEU A 75 9.57 10.27 -13.87
CA LEU A 75 8.33 10.42 -13.09
C LEU A 75 7.86 9.10 -12.49
N ASP A 76 7.92 8.03 -13.28
CA ASP A 76 7.56 6.69 -12.86
C ASP A 76 8.46 6.19 -11.73
N THR A 77 9.78 6.33 -11.88
CA THR A 77 10.73 5.99 -10.81
C THR A 77 10.48 6.83 -9.55
N GLY A 78 10.25 8.14 -9.70
CA GLY A 78 10.02 9.06 -8.58
C GLY A 78 8.74 8.75 -7.81
N TYR A 79 7.63 8.47 -8.51
CA TYR A 79 6.37 8.10 -7.88
C TYR A 79 6.51 6.82 -7.05
N HIS A 80 7.04 5.74 -7.66
CA HIS A 80 7.18 4.48 -6.94
C HIS A 80 8.16 4.61 -5.77
N PHE A 81 9.21 5.43 -5.88
CA PHE A 81 10.11 5.71 -4.76
C PHE A 81 9.39 6.38 -3.59
N VAL A 82 8.59 7.42 -3.85
CA VAL A 82 7.77 8.08 -2.82
C VAL A 82 6.78 7.09 -2.20
N ALA A 83 6.15 6.25 -3.03
CA ALA A 83 5.22 5.22 -2.56
C ALA A 83 5.90 4.22 -1.61
N ILE A 84 7.14 3.79 -1.87
CA ILE A 84 7.90 2.93 -0.92
C ILE A 84 8.05 3.63 0.43
N VAL A 85 8.55 4.86 0.44
CA VAL A 85 8.85 5.59 1.69
C VAL A 85 7.56 5.77 2.49
N PHE A 86 6.47 6.12 1.82
CA PHE A 86 5.16 6.28 2.44
C PHE A 86 4.64 4.95 2.98
N TYR A 87 4.61 3.88 2.18
CA TYR A 87 4.10 2.58 2.63
C TYR A 87 4.97 1.94 3.71
N LEU A 88 6.29 2.12 3.69
CA LEU A 88 7.16 1.67 4.76
C LEU A 88 6.80 2.37 6.07
N SER A 89 6.64 3.70 6.04
CA SER A 89 6.25 4.47 7.23
C SER A 89 4.86 4.07 7.77
N ALA A 90 3.88 3.86 6.87
CA ALA A 90 2.55 3.41 7.23
C ALA A 90 2.56 1.97 7.80
N SER A 91 3.35 1.07 7.21
CA SER A 91 3.47 -0.33 7.66
C SER A 91 4.06 -0.42 9.06
N VAL A 92 5.06 0.41 9.38
CA VAL A 92 5.63 0.47 10.74
C VAL A 92 4.59 0.99 11.74
N ALA A 93 3.90 2.09 11.41
CA ALA A 93 2.85 2.66 12.27
C ALA A 93 1.69 1.67 12.51
N LEU A 94 1.27 0.98 11.45
CA LEU A 94 0.22 -0.04 11.51
C LEU A 94 0.68 -1.24 12.35
N ALA A 95 1.92 -1.71 12.19
CA ALA A 95 2.46 -2.81 12.98
C ALA A 95 2.50 -2.50 14.49
N ILE A 96 2.92 -1.29 14.87
CA ILE A 96 2.90 -0.85 16.27
C ILE A 96 1.45 -0.86 16.81
N THR A 97 0.51 -0.34 16.02
CA THR A 97 -0.92 -0.33 16.38
C THR A 97 -1.45 -1.76 16.57
N THR A 98 -1.11 -2.69 15.68
CA THR A 98 -1.51 -4.10 15.78
C THR A 98 -0.96 -4.76 17.04
N VAL A 99 0.31 -4.54 17.38
CA VAL A 99 0.91 -5.08 18.62
C VAL A 99 0.17 -4.53 19.85
N SER A 100 -0.15 -3.23 19.87
CA SER A 100 -0.89 -2.60 20.97
C SER A 100 -2.34 -3.12 21.09
N ALA A 101 -2.99 -3.43 19.96
CA ALA A 101 -4.32 -4.03 19.93
C ALA A 101 -4.28 -5.46 20.51
N GLY A 102 -3.23 -6.24 20.21
CA GLY A 102 -3.02 -7.56 20.78
C GLY A 102 -2.84 -7.54 22.31
N LEU A 103 -2.09 -6.55 22.83
CA LEU A 103 -1.94 -6.36 24.27
C LEU A 103 -3.27 -5.96 24.93
N THR A 104 -4.01 -5.03 24.32
CA THR A 104 -5.33 -4.60 24.80
C THR A 104 -6.30 -5.78 24.90
N LEU A 105 -6.30 -6.65 23.89
CA LEU A 105 -7.11 -7.87 23.88
C LEU A 105 -6.76 -8.81 25.03
N GLN A 106 -5.46 -9.01 25.33
CA GLN A 106 -5.01 -9.84 26.44
C GLN A 106 -5.45 -9.28 27.80
N ILE A 107 -5.29 -7.97 28.01
CA ILE A 107 -5.70 -7.31 29.26
C ILE A 107 -7.22 -7.39 29.45
N ALA A 108 -7.99 -7.12 28.40
CA ALA A 108 -9.45 -7.21 28.43
C ALA A 108 -9.92 -8.64 28.77
N GLY A 109 -9.27 -9.66 28.18
CA GLY A 109 -9.55 -11.06 28.49
C GLY A 109 -9.24 -11.42 29.94
N ALA A 110 -8.11 -10.97 30.48
CA ALA A 110 -7.73 -11.21 31.88
C ALA A 110 -8.68 -10.50 32.87
N ALA A 111 -9.25 -9.35 32.49
CA ALA A 111 -10.21 -8.60 33.29
C ALA A 111 -11.67 -9.13 33.17
N GLY A 112 -11.91 -10.16 32.35
CA GLY A 112 -13.26 -10.69 32.10
C GLY A 112 -14.18 -9.74 31.32
N LEU A 113 -13.61 -8.78 30.58
CA LEU A 113 -14.36 -7.86 29.73
C LEU A 113 -14.76 -8.53 28.41
N PRO A 114 -15.83 -8.09 27.74
CA PRO A 114 -16.17 -8.57 26.39
C PRO A 114 -15.05 -8.31 25.40
N THR A 115 -14.62 -9.34 24.66
CA THR A 115 -13.44 -9.27 23.77
C THR A 115 -13.74 -9.37 22.28
N ASP A 116 -15.00 -9.61 21.87
CA ASP A 116 -15.35 -9.88 20.47
C ASP A 116 -14.93 -8.76 19.51
N LEU A 117 -15.17 -7.51 19.90
CA LEU A 117 -14.79 -6.34 19.10
C LEU A 117 -13.26 -6.18 19.02
N PHE A 118 -12.56 -6.34 20.14
CA PHE A 118 -11.10 -6.26 20.18
C PHE A 118 -10.45 -7.36 19.34
N LEU A 119 -10.99 -8.58 19.41
CA LEU A 119 -10.51 -9.72 18.62
C LEU A 119 -10.75 -9.51 17.12
N LYS A 120 -11.92 -8.97 16.74
CA LYS A 120 -12.23 -8.61 15.36
C LYS A 120 -11.26 -7.55 14.84
N ASN A 121 -11.08 -6.44 15.56
CA ASN A 121 -10.19 -5.35 15.14
C ASN A 121 -8.74 -5.83 15.04
N TYR A 122 -8.25 -6.58 16.03
CA TYR A 122 -6.90 -7.15 16.01
C TYR A 122 -6.64 -8.03 14.77
N ARG A 123 -7.61 -8.87 14.37
CA ARG A 123 -7.49 -9.70 13.15
C ARG A 123 -7.48 -8.87 11.88
N LEU A 124 -8.29 -7.80 11.81
CA LEU A 124 -8.27 -6.87 10.68
C LEU A 124 -6.94 -6.14 10.59
N ASP A 125 -6.39 -5.67 11.71
CA ASP A 125 -5.10 -4.99 11.77
C ASP A 125 -3.96 -5.92 11.34
N ILE A 126 -3.95 -7.20 11.77
CA ILE A 126 -2.98 -8.19 11.29
C ILE A 126 -3.04 -8.32 9.76
N ALA A 127 -4.24 -8.48 9.21
CA ALA A 127 -4.39 -8.60 7.76
C ALA A 127 -3.90 -7.33 7.06
N ALA A 128 -4.25 -6.15 7.58
CA ALA A 128 -3.84 -4.86 7.02
C ALA A 128 -2.31 -4.68 7.04
N VAL A 129 -1.62 -5.09 8.12
CA VAL A 129 -0.15 -5.07 8.22
C VAL A 129 0.48 -5.95 7.15
N VAL A 130 -0.01 -7.18 6.98
CA VAL A 130 0.54 -8.09 5.96
C VAL A 130 0.39 -7.49 4.58
N MET A 131 -0.80 -6.95 4.26
CA MET A 131 -1.04 -6.32 2.95
C MET A 131 -0.21 -5.04 2.76
N SER A 132 0.05 -4.26 3.81
CA SER A 132 0.85 -3.04 3.70
C SER A 132 2.32 -3.33 3.44
N TYR A 133 2.88 -4.40 4.04
CA TYR A 133 4.24 -4.85 3.72
C TYR A 133 4.33 -5.45 2.32
N LEU A 134 3.32 -6.19 1.86
CA LEU A 134 3.25 -6.67 0.47
C LEU A 134 3.21 -5.51 -0.52
N ALA A 135 2.39 -4.48 -0.27
CA ALA A 135 2.37 -3.26 -1.07
C ALA A 135 3.75 -2.58 -1.06
N THR A 136 4.38 -2.43 0.11
CA THR A 136 5.74 -1.87 0.24
C THR A 136 6.74 -2.61 -0.64
N LEU A 137 6.74 -3.95 -0.60
CA LEU A 137 7.64 -4.79 -1.39
C LEU A 137 7.41 -4.64 -2.89
N LEU A 138 6.15 -4.56 -3.32
CA LEU A 138 5.82 -4.37 -4.73
C LEU A 138 6.30 -3.01 -5.24
N TYR A 139 5.99 -1.92 -4.54
CA TYR A 139 6.52 -0.59 -4.87
C TYR A 139 8.06 -0.58 -4.88
N PHE A 140 8.70 -1.34 -4.00
CA PHE A 140 10.16 -1.48 -3.95
C PHE A 140 10.72 -2.10 -5.22
N ILE A 141 10.19 -3.26 -5.62
CA ILE A 141 10.60 -3.96 -6.84
C ILE A 141 10.30 -3.10 -8.07
N HIS A 142 9.11 -2.48 -8.12
CA HIS A 142 8.70 -1.59 -9.21
C HIS A 142 9.67 -0.42 -9.37
N THR A 143 10.05 0.22 -8.26
CA THR A 143 11.02 1.34 -8.29
C THR A 143 12.38 0.91 -8.82
N ILE A 144 12.92 -0.23 -8.37
CA ILE A 144 14.23 -0.72 -8.86
C ILE A 144 14.19 -0.94 -10.37
N LEU A 145 13.17 -1.64 -10.84
CA LEU A 145 13.02 -1.95 -12.26
C LEU A 145 12.75 -0.68 -13.09
N SER A 146 12.02 0.29 -12.55
CA SER A 146 11.81 1.61 -13.17
C SER A 146 13.10 2.41 -13.27
N ALA A 147 13.93 2.40 -12.22
CA ALA A 147 15.23 3.05 -12.23
C ALA A 147 16.18 2.40 -13.25
N LEU A 148 16.17 1.07 -13.35
CA LEU A 148 16.92 0.35 -14.39
C LEU A 148 16.43 0.67 -15.80
N ARG A 149 15.11 0.82 -16.00
CA ARG A 149 14.49 1.26 -17.27
C ARG A 149 14.87 2.69 -17.61
N TRP A 150 14.85 3.61 -16.63
CA TRP A 150 15.23 5.00 -16.82
C TRP A 150 16.70 5.14 -17.21
N LYS A 151 17.61 4.40 -16.58
CA LYS A 151 19.05 4.40 -16.94
C LYS A 151 19.30 3.96 -18.40
N ARG A 152 18.40 3.18 -19.00
CA ARG A 152 18.51 2.68 -20.38
C ARG A 152 17.77 3.55 -21.41
N SER A 153 17.04 4.58 -20.96
CA SER A 153 16.24 5.48 -21.80
C SER A 153 17.07 6.69 -22.24
#